data_AF-A0A940BNQ7-F1
#
_entry.id   AF-A0A940BNQ7-F1
#
_cell.length_a   1.000
_cell.length_b   1.000
_cell.length_c   1.000
_cell.angle_alpha   90.00
_cell.angle_beta   90.00
_cell.angle_gamma   90.00
#
_symmetry.space_group_name_H-M   'P 1'
#
loop_
_entity.id
_entity.type
_entity.pdbx_description
1 polymer ?
#
loop_
_entity_poly.entity_id
_entity_poly.type
_entity_poly.pdbx_seq_one_letter_code
_entity_poly.pdbx_strand_id
1 'polypeptide(L)'
;MGYQQLTILATLASVPVVMAAESVSADTLRHAFPPAFRATTPHETLDSLVAEAQRQIALRQGKHYGCSAISLTAIASTLGSDFTEQQLRSMSDSFSGGIGHEFSQGTCGALTGAIMALGFYASGDKEKHLRLAREVYDEFKSQEGTVACGDIYGKYRFSHCDGCNLCAVKKVVEVLFREGDIQTSTIAPWPQTKQDNTK
;
A
#
# COMPACT_ATOMS: atom_id res chain seq x y z
N MET A 1 14.32 -45.25 65.44
CA MET A 1 14.33 -45.37 63.96
C MET A 1 13.33 -44.34 63.44
N GLY A 2 13.70 -43.22 62.84
CA GLY A 2 15.03 -42.82 62.34
C GLY A 2 15.08 -42.82 60.81
N TYR A 3 14.36 -41.88 60.20
CA TYR A 3 14.50 -41.51 58.78
C TYR A 3 14.37 -40.00 58.66
N GLN A 4 15.49 -39.32 58.38
CA GLN A 4 15.50 -37.89 58.06
C GLN A 4 15.06 -37.71 56.60
N GLN A 5 14.04 -36.89 56.36
CA GLN A 5 13.83 -36.34 55.02
C GLN A 5 14.82 -35.19 54.80
N LEU A 6 15.70 -35.35 53.81
CA LEU A 6 16.63 -34.29 53.40
C LEU A 6 15.87 -33.08 52.85
N THR A 7 16.05 -31.92 53.47
CA THR A 7 15.59 -30.64 52.94
C THR A 7 16.58 -30.13 51.90
N ILE A 8 16.29 -30.34 50.61
CA ILE A 8 17.09 -29.72 49.53
C ILE A 8 16.48 -28.36 49.18
N LEU A 9 17.08 -27.31 49.77
CA LEU A 9 16.84 -25.91 49.40
C LEU A 9 17.43 -25.63 48.02
N ALA A 10 16.63 -25.77 46.96
CA ALA A 10 16.98 -25.30 45.63
C ALA A 10 16.73 -23.79 45.53
N THR A 11 17.73 -22.99 45.92
CA THR A 11 17.72 -21.54 45.69
C THR A 11 17.92 -21.24 44.21
N LEU A 12 16.82 -21.26 43.43
CA LEU A 12 16.81 -20.68 42.10
C LEU A 12 16.89 -19.16 42.22
N ALA A 13 18.11 -18.64 42.09
CA ALA A 13 18.34 -17.20 42.00
C ALA A 13 17.56 -16.66 40.79
N SER A 14 16.58 -15.80 41.06
CA SER A 14 15.82 -15.09 40.04
C SER A 14 16.76 -14.15 39.28
N VAL A 15 17.18 -14.56 38.08
CA VAL A 15 17.93 -13.69 37.17
C VAL A 15 17.04 -12.48 36.85
N PRO A 16 17.46 -11.24 37.14
CA PRO A 16 16.69 -10.07 36.77
C PRO A 16 16.72 -9.93 35.25
N VAL A 17 15.60 -10.23 34.60
CA VAL A 17 15.40 -9.93 33.18
C VAL A 17 15.24 -8.42 33.05
N VAL A 18 16.36 -7.72 32.98
CA VAL A 18 16.41 -6.32 32.55
C VAL A 18 16.13 -6.31 31.05
N MET A 19 14.84 -6.22 30.68
CA MET A 19 14.46 -5.88 29.32
C MET A 19 14.79 -4.41 29.05
N ALA A 20 16.07 -4.13 28.78
CA ALA A 20 16.48 -2.88 28.17
C ALA A 20 15.81 -2.80 26.79
N ALA A 21 15.09 -1.72 26.53
CA ALA A 21 14.25 -1.60 25.34
C ALA A 21 15.10 -1.27 24.08
N GLU A 22 15.55 -2.30 23.37
CA GLU A 22 16.22 -2.17 22.05
C GLU A 22 15.28 -1.74 20.89
N SER A 23 14.17 -1.06 21.21
CA SER A 23 13.09 -0.72 20.27
C SER A 23 13.46 0.33 19.21
N VAL A 24 14.60 1.02 19.35
CA VAL A 24 15.00 2.13 18.45
C VAL A 24 15.77 1.63 17.22
N SER A 25 16.43 0.46 17.29
CA SER A 25 17.34 0.02 16.21
C SER A 25 16.60 -0.41 14.95
N ALA A 26 15.46 -1.10 15.05
CA ALA A 26 14.83 -1.76 13.90
C ALA A 26 14.24 -0.77 12.87
N ASP A 27 13.69 0.38 13.30
CA ASP A 27 13.14 1.37 12.37
C ASP A 27 14.23 2.18 11.64
N THR A 28 15.48 2.23 12.14
CA THR A 28 16.60 2.85 11.39
C THR A 28 17.04 2.06 10.15
N LEU A 29 16.55 0.84 9.95
CA LEU A 29 16.70 0.12 8.67
C LEU A 29 15.60 0.48 7.66
N ARG A 30 14.52 1.13 8.09
CA ARG A 30 13.53 1.79 7.23
C ARG A 30 13.94 3.24 6.94
N HIS A 31 15.17 3.47 6.54
CA HIS A 31 15.42 4.59 5.65
C HIS A 31 14.82 4.18 4.30
N ALA A 32 13.59 4.65 4.02
CA ALA A 32 13.04 4.49 2.68
C ALA A 32 13.97 5.24 1.72
N PHE A 33 14.81 4.47 1.03
CA PHE A 33 15.66 4.96 -0.05
C PHE A 33 14.77 5.74 -1.01
N PRO A 34 15.20 6.90 -1.54
CA PRO A 34 14.51 7.46 -2.69
C PRO A 34 14.45 6.35 -3.74
N PRO A 35 13.28 6.07 -4.33
CA PRO A 35 13.13 4.99 -5.30
C PRO A 35 14.22 5.13 -6.37
N ALA A 36 15.13 4.15 -6.45
CA ALA A 36 16.23 4.15 -7.41
C ALA A 36 15.75 3.85 -8.85
N PHE A 37 14.47 4.14 -9.11
CA PHE A 37 13.74 3.79 -10.30
C PHE A 37 13.75 4.99 -11.25
N ARG A 38 14.16 4.70 -12.48
CA ARG A 38 13.70 5.47 -13.63
C ARG A 38 12.20 5.17 -13.80
N ALA A 39 11.34 6.21 -13.80
CA ALA A 39 9.86 6.16 -13.85
C ALA A 39 8.98 6.97 -14.91
N THR A 40 9.18 6.98 -16.27
CA THR A 40 8.81 8.11 -17.17
C THR A 40 7.36 8.46 -17.04
N THR A 41 7.20 9.73 -16.78
CA THR A 41 6.15 10.53 -17.35
C THR A 41 6.70 11.93 -17.65
N PRO A 42 6.22 12.67 -18.66
CA PRO A 42 6.57 14.07 -18.85
C PRO A 42 5.81 15.00 -17.87
N HIS A 43 5.43 14.48 -16.70
CA HIS A 43 4.44 15.10 -15.81
C HIS A 43 5.13 15.86 -14.69
N GLU A 44 5.36 17.15 -14.92
CA GLU A 44 6.07 18.04 -13.99
C GLU A 44 5.14 18.70 -12.94
N THR A 45 3.83 18.51 -13.06
CA THR A 45 2.82 19.14 -12.18
C THR A 45 1.91 18.11 -11.52
N LEU A 46 1.37 18.45 -10.34
CA LEU A 46 0.37 17.64 -9.65
C LEU A 46 -0.82 17.29 -10.56
N ASP A 47 -1.36 18.27 -11.29
CA ASP A 47 -2.50 18.06 -12.19
C ASP A 47 -2.16 17.07 -13.31
N SER A 48 -0.96 17.16 -13.90
CA SER A 48 -0.51 16.20 -14.93
C SER A 48 -0.33 14.78 -14.37
N LEU A 49 0.20 14.64 -13.14
CA LEU A 49 0.36 13.35 -12.47
C LEU A 49 -0.99 12.73 -12.10
N VAL A 50 -1.93 13.53 -11.59
CA VAL A 50 -3.29 13.08 -11.27
C VAL A 50 -4.03 12.67 -12.54
N ALA A 51 -3.96 13.45 -13.62
CA ALA A 51 -4.58 13.12 -14.90
C ALA A 51 -4.03 11.80 -15.49
N GLU A 52 -2.73 11.56 -15.37
CA GLU A 52 -2.13 10.27 -15.77
C GLU A 52 -2.59 9.12 -14.90
N ALA A 53 -2.60 9.28 -13.58
CA ALA A 53 -3.08 8.23 -12.68
C ALA A 53 -4.55 7.86 -12.97
N GLN A 54 -5.39 8.86 -13.27
CA GLN A 54 -6.77 8.65 -13.74
C GLN A 54 -6.82 7.91 -15.09
N ARG A 55 -5.97 8.28 -16.05
CA ARG A 55 -5.83 7.59 -17.35
C ARG A 55 -5.41 6.12 -17.15
N GLN A 56 -4.50 5.86 -16.22
CA GLN A 56 -3.99 4.53 -15.90
C GLN A 56 -5.01 3.66 -15.16
N ILE A 57 -5.92 4.25 -14.37
CA ILE A 57 -7.13 3.58 -13.86
C ILE A 57 -8.04 3.19 -15.03
N ALA A 58 -8.41 4.16 -15.88
CA ALA A 58 -9.33 3.95 -17.00
C ALA A 58 -8.84 2.89 -18.00
N LEU A 59 -7.52 2.79 -18.20
CA LEU A 59 -6.92 1.75 -19.04
C LEU A 59 -7.05 0.32 -18.48
N ARG A 60 -7.41 0.14 -17.20
CA ARG A 60 -7.49 -1.17 -16.52
C ARG A 60 -8.93 -1.60 -16.18
N GLN A 61 -9.84 -0.63 -16.13
CA GLN A 61 -11.27 -0.86 -16.01
C GLN A 61 -11.76 -1.87 -17.06
N GLY A 62 -12.61 -2.80 -16.63
CA GLY A 62 -13.14 -3.87 -17.49
C GLY A 62 -12.16 -4.98 -17.91
N LYS A 63 -10.85 -4.88 -17.60
CA LYS A 63 -9.83 -5.86 -18.05
C LYS A 63 -9.53 -6.98 -17.04
N HIS A 64 -10.52 -7.35 -16.22
CA HIS A 64 -10.38 -8.34 -15.14
C HIS A 64 -9.27 -8.01 -14.12
N TYR A 65 -9.10 -6.73 -13.79
CA TYR A 65 -8.26 -6.30 -12.66
C TYR A 65 -9.11 -6.20 -11.40
N GLY A 66 -8.55 -6.64 -10.29
CA GLY A 66 -9.07 -6.38 -8.96
C GLY A 66 -9.00 -4.91 -8.58
N CYS A 67 -9.91 -4.40 -7.72
CA CYS A 67 -9.94 -2.97 -7.38
C CYS A 67 -8.68 -2.51 -6.64
N SER A 68 -8.07 -3.39 -5.84
CA SER A 68 -6.74 -3.20 -5.24
C SER A 68 -5.62 -3.17 -6.27
N ALA A 69 -5.66 -4.07 -7.26
CA ALA A 69 -4.68 -4.12 -8.32
C ALA A 69 -4.77 -2.90 -9.24
N ILE A 70 -5.96 -2.40 -9.56
CA ILE A 70 -6.14 -1.14 -10.32
C ILE A 70 -5.41 0.00 -9.59
N SER A 71 -5.65 0.18 -8.28
CA SER A 71 -5.00 1.25 -7.50
C SER A 71 -3.47 1.13 -7.49
N LEU A 72 -2.94 -0.06 -7.18
CA LEU A 72 -1.49 -0.28 -7.11
C LEU A 72 -0.82 -0.12 -8.49
N THR A 73 -1.37 -0.76 -9.52
CA THR A 73 -0.79 -0.74 -10.88
C THR A 73 -0.96 0.60 -11.58
N ALA A 74 -2.01 1.37 -11.29
CA ALA A 74 -2.17 2.72 -11.84
C ALA A 74 -1.14 3.69 -11.27
N ILE A 75 -0.92 3.68 -9.95
CA ILE A 75 0.15 4.47 -9.31
C ILE A 75 1.51 4.01 -9.85
N ALA A 76 1.78 2.71 -9.90
CA ALA A 76 3.04 2.17 -10.40
C ALA A 76 3.32 2.45 -11.88
N SER A 77 2.28 2.58 -12.71
CA SER A 77 2.42 3.00 -14.11
C SER A 77 2.63 4.50 -14.27
N THR A 78 2.22 5.29 -13.27
CA THR A 78 2.38 6.75 -13.24
C THR A 78 3.74 7.16 -12.66
N LEU A 79 4.21 6.41 -11.65
CA LEU A 79 5.42 6.71 -10.86
C LEU A 79 6.56 5.69 -11.07
N GLY A 80 6.43 4.79 -12.04
CA GLY A 80 7.44 3.77 -12.40
C GLY A 80 7.62 2.66 -11.36
N SER A 81 8.07 1.48 -11.79
CA SER A 81 8.29 0.35 -10.90
C SER A 81 9.19 -0.70 -11.55
N ASP A 82 10.08 -1.31 -10.76
CA ASP A 82 10.87 -2.48 -11.17
C ASP A 82 10.02 -3.77 -11.26
N PHE A 83 8.81 -3.77 -10.71
CA PHE A 83 7.88 -4.90 -10.81
C PHE A 83 7.08 -4.86 -12.10
N THR A 84 6.92 -6.03 -12.73
CA THR A 84 5.98 -6.23 -13.83
C THR A 84 4.53 -6.08 -13.34
N GLU A 85 3.62 -5.70 -14.23
CA GLU A 85 2.21 -5.50 -13.88
C GLU A 85 1.57 -6.82 -13.45
N GLN A 86 2.01 -7.94 -14.03
CA GLN A 86 1.62 -9.27 -13.57
C GLN A 86 2.07 -9.53 -12.12
N GLN A 87 3.28 -9.15 -11.71
CA GLN A 87 3.72 -9.28 -10.31
C GLN A 87 2.90 -8.37 -9.39
N LEU A 88 2.73 -7.09 -9.75
CA LEU A 88 1.93 -6.14 -8.97
C LEU A 88 0.49 -6.64 -8.77
N ARG A 89 -0.14 -7.17 -9.84
CA ARG A 89 -1.43 -7.84 -9.78
C ARG A 89 -1.41 -9.07 -8.87
N SER A 90 -0.48 -10.00 -9.06
CA SER A 90 -0.38 -11.22 -8.24
C SER A 90 -0.23 -10.92 -6.74
N MET A 91 0.39 -9.80 -6.37
CA MET A 91 0.51 -9.35 -4.99
C MET A 91 -0.75 -8.66 -4.44
N SER A 92 -1.63 -8.13 -5.29
CA SER A 92 -2.71 -7.22 -4.88
C SER A 92 -4.13 -7.65 -5.25
N ASP A 93 -4.36 -8.45 -6.30
CA ASP A 93 -5.69 -8.90 -6.76
C ASP A 93 -6.48 -9.57 -5.60
N SER A 94 -5.79 -10.27 -4.68
CA SER A 94 -6.32 -10.90 -3.47
C SER A 94 -7.05 -9.99 -2.47
N PHE A 95 -6.86 -8.67 -2.55
CA PHE A 95 -7.56 -7.66 -1.72
C PHE A 95 -8.84 -7.12 -2.40
N SER A 96 -9.27 -7.73 -3.51
CA SER A 96 -10.52 -7.37 -4.18
C SER A 96 -11.73 -7.84 -3.38
N GLY A 97 -12.80 -7.04 -3.40
CA GLY A 97 -13.99 -7.30 -2.57
C GLY A 97 -13.72 -7.25 -1.07
N GLY A 98 -12.68 -6.52 -0.63
CA GLY A 98 -12.25 -6.46 0.75
C GLY A 98 -10.99 -7.31 0.94
N ILE A 99 -11.19 -8.60 1.15
CA ILE A 99 -10.17 -9.65 1.02
C ILE A 99 -10.86 -10.87 0.41
N GLY A 100 -10.23 -11.52 -0.57
CA GLY A 100 -10.68 -12.81 -1.11
C GLY A 100 -12.04 -12.83 -1.79
N HIS A 101 -12.51 -11.70 -2.36
CA HIS A 101 -13.84 -11.56 -2.97
C HIS A 101 -15.02 -11.81 -2.00
N GLU A 102 -14.83 -11.52 -0.70
CA GLU A 102 -15.88 -11.71 0.31
C GLU A 102 -17.06 -10.74 0.16
N PHE A 103 -16.82 -9.47 -0.20
CA PHE A 103 -17.81 -8.40 -0.39
C PHE A 103 -18.79 -8.11 0.77
N SER A 104 -18.71 -8.82 1.90
CA SER A 104 -19.55 -8.62 3.09
C SER A 104 -18.89 -7.74 4.15
N GLN A 105 -17.55 -7.69 4.19
CA GLN A 105 -16.75 -7.04 5.24
C GLN A 105 -15.34 -6.66 4.75
N GLY A 106 -14.49 -6.17 5.66
CA GLY A 106 -13.08 -5.86 5.40
C GLY A 106 -12.82 -4.50 4.75
N THR A 107 -11.57 -4.02 4.79
CA THR A 107 -11.14 -2.73 4.21
C THR A 107 -11.25 -2.74 2.69
N CYS A 108 -11.69 -1.64 2.06
CA CYS A 108 -11.79 -1.52 0.61
C CYS A 108 -10.47 -1.87 -0.09
N GLY A 109 -10.56 -2.71 -1.14
CA GLY A 109 -9.41 -3.14 -1.92
C GLY A 109 -8.67 -1.98 -2.58
N ALA A 110 -9.39 -1.02 -3.18
CA ALA A 110 -8.80 0.16 -3.80
C ALA A 110 -7.94 0.97 -2.81
N LEU A 111 -8.50 1.30 -1.64
CA LEU A 111 -7.75 1.94 -0.55
C LEU A 111 -6.52 1.11 -0.16
N THR A 112 -6.67 -0.21 -0.03
CA THR A 112 -5.57 -1.11 0.35
C THR A 112 -4.43 -1.09 -0.68
N GLY A 113 -4.74 -1.17 -1.98
CA GLY A 113 -3.75 -1.10 -3.06
C GLY A 113 -3.08 0.27 -3.18
N ALA A 114 -3.82 1.35 -2.92
CA ALA A 114 -3.27 2.70 -2.89
C ALA A 114 -2.31 2.90 -1.70
N ILE A 115 -2.65 2.38 -0.51
CA ILE A 115 -1.76 2.44 0.68
C ILE A 115 -0.51 1.57 0.50
N MET A 116 -0.61 0.43 -0.21
CA MET A 116 0.58 -0.35 -0.60
C MET A 116 1.54 0.47 -1.49
N ALA A 117 0.99 1.19 -2.48
CA ALA A 117 1.79 2.07 -3.32
C ALA A 117 2.40 3.22 -2.52
N LEU A 118 1.62 3.89 -1.66
CA LEU A 118 2.12 4.94 -0.77
C LEU A 118 3.32 4.47 0.07
N GLY A 119 3.21 3.29 0.69
CA GLY A 119 4.29 2.71 1.49
C GLY A 119 5.53 2.30 0.69
N PHE A 120 5.43 2.17 -0.63
CA PHE A 120 6.52 1.84 -1.55
C PHE A 120 7.20 3.10 -2.14
N TYR A 121 6.45 4.17 -2.39
CA TYR A 121 6.97 5.42 -2.98
C TYR A 121 7.34 6.50 -1.97
N ALA A 122 6.75 6.51 -0.77
CA ALA A 122 7.08 7.51 0.25
C ALA A 122 8.52 7.33 0.75
N SER A 123 9.24 8.43 0.92
CA SER A 123 10.54 8.44 1.59
C SER A 123 10.41 8.71 3.09
N GLY A 124 11.50 8.51 3.84
CA GLY A 124 11.56 8.81 5.27
C GLY A 124 11.32 7.58 6.15
N ASP A 125 10.70 7.80 7.31
CA ASP A 125 10.55 6.81 8.38
C ASP A 125 9.12 6.24 8.48
N LYS A 126 8.98 5.20 9.32
CA LYS A 126 7.68 4.58 9.64
C LYS A 126 6.63 5.59 10.10
N GLU A 127 7.02 6.61 10.86
CA GLU A 127 6.06 7.58 11.39
C GLU A 127 5.55 8.54 10.31
N LYS A 128 6.38 8.95 9.34
CA LYS A 128 5.92 9.63 8.12
C LYS A 128 4.96 8.73 7.34
N HIS A 129 5.32 7.46 7.10
CA HIS A 129 4.47 6.53 6.36
C HIS A 129 3.10 6.35 7.04
N LEU A 130 3.05 6.22 8.37
CA LEU A 130 1.80 6.13 9.13
C LEU A 130 0.96 7.42 9.07
N ARG A 131 1.58 8.61 9.17
CA ARG A 131 0.87 9.89 9.04
C ARG A 131 0.25 10.07 7.65
N LEU A 132 1.01 9.79 6.58
CA LEU A 132 0.51 9.91 5.21
C LEU A 132 -0.58 8.87 4.91
N ALA A 133 -0.40 7.62 5.37
CA ALA A 133 -1.41 6.58 5.23
C ALA A 133 -2.70 6.95 5.97
N ARG A 134 -2.59 7.64 7.12
CA ARG A 134 -3.73 8.14 7.86
C ARG A 134 -4.47 9.27 7.11
N GLU A 135 -3.75 10.18 6.47
CA GLU A 135 -4.35 11.24 5.65
C GLU A 135 -5.14 10.68 4.46
N VAL A 136 -4.57 9.69 3.75
CA VAL A 136 -5.26 8.98 2.65
C VAL A 136 -6.48 8.21 3.17
N TYR A 137 -6.38 7.57 4.34
CA TYR A 137 -7.49 6.88 4.99
C TYR A 137 -8.65 7.85 5.35
N ASP A 138 -8.35 8.98 5.98
CA ASP A 138 -9.37 9.93 6.43
C ASP A 138 -10.05 10.63 5.23
N GLU A 139 -9.30 10.97 4.17
CA GLU A 139 -9.86 11.48 2.90
C GLU A 139 -10.80 10.46 2.25
N PHE A 140 -10.35 9.20 2.12
CA PHE A 140 -11.16 8.13 1.55
C PHE A 140 -12.45 7.92 2.35
N LYS A 141 -12.34 7.87 3.67
CA LYS A 141 -13.48 7.73 4.57
C LYS A 141 -14.44 8.94 4.49
N SER A 142 -13.92 10.14 4.27
CA SER A 142 -14.72 11.35 4.07
C SER A 142 -15.55 11.28 2.78
N GLN A 143 -14.93 10.91 1.66
CA GLN A 143 -15.62 10.84 0.36
C GLN A 143 -16.58 9.64 0.25
N GLU A 144 -16.18 8.47 0.73
CA GLU A 144 -16.96 7.22 0.61
C GLU A 144 -17.91 6.98 1.81
N GLY A 145 -17.77 7.75 2.88
CA GLY A 145 -18.51 7.63 4.14
C GLY A 145 -18.03 6.51 5.07
N THR A 146 -17.25 5.56 4.55
CA THR A 146 -16.73 4.39 5.26
C THR A 146 -15.47 3.87 4.54
N VAL A 147 -14.71 2.99 5.20
CA VAL A 147 -13.61 2.25 4.57
C VAL A 147 -13.95 0.79 4.33
N ALA A 148 -15.11 0.32 4.80
CA ALA A 148 -15.50 -1.09 4.69
C ALA A 148 -16.03 -1.39 3.28
N CYS A 149 -15.45 -2.39 2.63
CA CYS A 149 -15.87 -2.82 1.30
C CYS A 149 -17.33 -3.28 1.27
N GLY A 150 -17.78 -3.96 2.34
CA GLY A 150 -19.15 -4.44 2.47
C GLY A 150 -20.20 -3.33 2.48
N ASP A 151 -19.94 -2.23 3.19
CA ASP A 151 -20.84 -1.07 3.24
C ASP A 151 -20.96 -0.40 1.86
N ILE A 152 -19.82 -0.12 1.21
CA ILE A 152 -19.73 0.53 -0.10
C ILE A 152 -20.40 -0.35 -1.17
N TYR A 153 -20.07 -1.64 -1.19
CA TYR A 153 -20.65 -2.61 -2.12
C TYR A 153 -22.14 -2.85 -1.85
N GLY A 154 -22.57 -2.86 -0.59
CA GLY A 154 -23.99 -2.94 -0.22
C GLY A 154 -24.82 -1.79 -0.80
N LYS A 155 -24.25 -0.58 -0.77
CA LYS A 155 -24.87 0.66 -1.28
C LYS A 155 -24.85 0.77 -2.81
N TYR A 156 -23.72 0.50 -3.46
CA TYR A 156 -23.52 0.80 -4.89
C TYR A 156 -23.28 -0.42 -5.80
N ARG A 157 -23.04 -1.61 -5.22
CA ARG A 157 -22.60 -2.81 -5.96
C ARG A 157 -21.33 -2.51 -6.77
N PHE A 158 -21.19 -3.09 -7.95
CA PHE A 158 -19.99 -2.94 -8.79
C PHE A 158 -19.85 -1.58 -9.49
N SER A 159 -20.86 -0.69 -9.45
CA SER A 159 -20.81 0.58 -10.20
C SER A 159 -19.92 1.66 -9.59
N HIS A 160 -19.33 1.42 -8.41
CA HIS A 160 -18.58 2.44 -7.66
C HIS A 160 -17.17 2.02 -7.24
N CYS A 161 -16.72 0.80 -7.59
CA CYS A 161 -15.32 0.40 -7.39
C CYS A 161 -14.32 1.38 -8.05
N ASP A 162 -14.76 2.03 -9.14
CA ASP A 162 -14.00 3.05 -9.86
C ASP A 162 -13.90 4.37 -9.09
N GLY A 163 -14.97 4.79 -8.39
CA GLY A 163 -14.95 5.94 -7.49
C GLY A 163 -13.92 5.77 -6.38
N CYS A 164 -13.92 4.60 -5.74
CA CYS A 164 -12.94 4.26 -4.71
C CYS A 164 -11.49 4.29 -5.23
N ASN A 165 -11.24 3.79 -6.45
CA ASN A 165 -9.93 3.88 -7.09
C ASN A 165 -9.51 5.34 -7.31
N LEU A 166 -10.39 6.15 -7.92
CA LEU A 166 -10.12 7.56 -8.21
C LEU A 166 -9.84 8.35 -6.93
N CYS A 167 -10.62 8.12 -5.87
CA CYS A 167 -10.45 8.75 -4.56
C CYS A 167 -9.07 8.42 -3.95
N ALA A 168 -8.78 7.13 -3.77
CA ALA A 168 -7.57 6.68 -3.09
C ALA A 168 -6.29 7.03 -3.87
N VAL A 169 -6.29 6.77 -5.19
CA VAL A 169 -5.13 7.02 -6.05
C VAL A 169 -4.81 8.50 -6.16
N LYS A 170 -5.83 9.37 -6.36
CA LYS A 170 -5.62 10.82 -6.41
C LYS A 170 -4.95 11.31 -5.13
N LYS A 171 -5.46 10.90 -3.96
CA LYS A 171 -4.91 11.38 -2.69
C LYS A 171 -3.50 10.86 -2.43
N VAL A 172 -3.16 9.64 -2.84
CA VAL A 172 -1.77 9.14 -2.75
C VAL A 172 -0.82 9.95 -3.63
N VAL A 173 -1.19 10.26 -4.88
CA VAL A 173 -0.39 11.12 -5.76
C VAL A 173 -0.22 12.53 -5.17
N GLU A 174 -1.28 13.10 -4.61
CA GLU A 174 -1.27 14.41 -3.95
C GLU A 174 -0.29 14.46 -2.76
N VAL A 175 -0.37 13.49 -1.83
CA VAL A 175 0.53 13.50 -0.66
C VAL A 175 1.98 13.23 -1.07
N LEU A 176 2.24 12.28 -1.97
CA LEU A 176 3.61 11.99 -2.44
C LEU A 176 4.23 13.19 -3.18
N PHE A 177 3.45 13.93 -3.97
CA PHE A 177 3.90 15.16 -4.62
C PHE A 177 4.21 16.26 -3.59
N ARG A 178 3.31 16.48 -2.63
CA ARG A 178 3.48 17.50 -1.57
C ARG A 178 4.72 17.26 -0.71
N GLU A 179 5.00 16.01 -0.35
CA GLU A 179 6.14 15.64 0.50
C GLU A 179 7.48 15.63 -0.26
N GLY A 180 7.47 15.90 -1.58
CA GLY A 180 8.67 15.87 -2.43
C GLY A 180 9.17 14.47 -2.78
N ASP A 181 8.37 13.43 -2.51
CA ASP A 181 8.69 12.03 -2.78
C ASP A 181 8.59 11.69 -4.29
N ILE A 182 7.93 12.55 -5.08
CA ILE A 182 7.93 12.51 -6.55
C ILE A 182 8.84 13.64 -7.06
N GLN A 183 10.04 13.30 -7.53
CA GLN A 183 10.94 14.25 -8.19
C GLN A 183 10.75 14.19 -9.72
N THR A 184 10.50 15.33 -10.34
CA THR A 184 10.14 15.43 -11.77
C THR A 184 11.26 15.01 -12.73
N SER A 185 12.52 15.02 -12.29
CA SER A 185 13.70 14.75 -13.13
C SER A 185 14.15 13.28 -13.17
N THR A 186 13.65 12.41 -12.29
CA THR A 186 14.13 11.01 -12.17
C THR A 186 13.32 9.99 -12.99
N ILE A 187 12.38 10.44 -13.81
CA ILE A 187 11.32 9.59 -14.34
C ILE A 187 11.66 9.06 -15.79
N ALA A 188 12.02 7.75 -16.00
CA ALA A 188 12.17 6.96 -17.26
C ALA A 188 11.41 5.56 -17.37
N PRO A 189 11.01 4.98 -18.53
CA PRO A 189 9.68 4.33 -18.70
C PRO A 189 9.35 2.98 -18.05
N TRP A 190 8.06 2.75 -17.80
CA TRP A 190 7.51 1.42 -17.50
C TRP A 190 7.45 0.52 -18.75
N PRO A 191 8.12 -0.66 -18.78
CA PRO A 191 8.15 -1.52 -19.96
C PRO A 191 6.80 -2.20 -20.19
N GLN A 192 6.08 -1.77 -21.22
CA GLN A 192 4.90 -2.48 -21.69
C GLN A 192 5.31 -3.88 -22.15
N THR A 193 4.90 -4.91 -21.40
CA THR A 193 5.03 -6.30 -21.86
C THR A 193 4.29 -6.43 -23.18
N LYS A 194 5.03 -6.66 -24.28
CA LYS A 194 4.42 -7.04 -25.55
C LYS A 194 3.55 -8.25 -25.29
N GLN A 195 2.26 -8.15 -25.62
CA GLN A 195 1.44 -9.34 -25.77
C GLN A 195 1.99 -10.09 -26.98
N ASP A 196 2.71 -11.18 -26.73
CA ASP A 196 3.06 -12.14 -27.77
C ASP A 196 1.77 -12.80 -28.26
N ASN A 197 1.18 -12.17 -29.28
CA ASN A 197 0.09 -12.72 -30.07
C ASN A 197 0.65 -13.77 -31.04
N THR A 198 1.26 -14.82 -30.50
CA THR A 198 1.54 -16.06 -31.23
C THR A 198 0.31 -16.97 -31.15
N LYS A 199 -0.22 -17.28 -32.33
CA LYS A 199 -1.28 -18.28 -32.56
C LYS A 199 -0.71 -19.69 -32.49
#